data_AF-A0A6S7G043-F1
#
_entry.id   AF-A0A6S7G043-F1
#
_cell.length_a   1.000
_cell.length_b   1.000
_cell.length_c   1.000
_cell.angle_alpha   90.00
_cell.angle_beta   90.00
_cell.angle_gamma   90.00
#
_symmetry.space_group_name_H-M   'P 1'
#
loop_
_entity.id
_entity.type
_entity.pdbx_description
1 polymer ?
#
loop_
_entity_poly.entity_id
_entity_poly.type
_entity_poly.pdbx_seq_one_letter_code
_entity_poly.pdbx_strand_id
1 'polypeptide(L)'
;MATMETLLKSVNTKLQMLEFTNESVREALEKRHVPTMERKLKTLQDKIDEIQDLETKIQEAKIEKGENIQDIKEWSSKIESDISKYEASVLELNSVIRDIQKTEKLSTESTKEDDREEPKSLDPGAKEFRPRRAAAVLAKEKIKLWAENEDI
;
A
#
# COMPACT_ATOMS: atom_id res chain seq x y z
N MET A 1 3.00 13.77 38.48
CA MET A 1 2.02 12.75 38.07
C MET A 1 0.93 13.45 37.29
N ALA A 2 0.50 12.89 36.15
CA ALA A 2 -0.70 13.38 35.46
C ALA A 2 -1.91 13.12 36.36
N THR A 3 -2.85 14.07 36.47
CA THR A 3 -4.05 13.87 37.26
C THR A 3 -5.06 13.02 36.48
N MET A 4 -5.92 12.29 37.19
CA MET A 4 -7.00 11.49 36.58
C MET A 4 -7.82 12.30 35.56
N GLU A 5 -8.13 13.55 35.89
CA GLU A 5 -8.87 14.45 35.01
C GLU A 5 -8.10 14.77 33.72
N THR A 6 -6.77 14.91 33.79
CA THR A 6 -5.94 15.13 32.59
C THR A 6 -5.88 13.90 31.69
N LEU A 7 -5.87 12.69 32.26
CA LEU A 7 -5.91 11.45 31.48
C LEU A 7 -7.25 11.27 30.78
N LEU A 8 -8.37 11.51 31.47
CA LEU A 8 -9.71 11.46 30.88
C LEU A 8 -9.90 12.49 29.77
N LYS A 9 -9.43 13.72 29.97
CA LYS A 9 -9.43 14.75 28.91
C LYS A 9 -8.59 14.32 27.72
N SER A 10 -7.42 13.73 27.95
CA SER A 10 -6.56 13.22 26.89
C SER A 10 -7.24 12.12 26.06
N VAL A 11 -7.94 11.18 26.69
CA VAL A 11 -8.74 10.16 25.98
C VAL A 11 -9.78 10.83 25.09
N ASN A 12 -10.56 11.77 25.63
CA ASN A 12 -11.60 12.46 24.86
C ASN A 12 -11.01 13.25 23.67
N THR A 13 -9.89 13.96 23.86
CA THR A 13 -9.20 14.66 22.77
C THR A 13 -8.70 13.70 21.69
N LYS A 14 -8.18 12.52 22.08
CA LYS A 14 -7.75 11.51 21.09
C LYS A 14 -8.92 10.91 20.32
N LEU A 15 -10.06 10.65 20.97
CA LEU A 15 -11.29 10.22 20.30
C LEU A 15 -11.78 11.26 19.27
N GLN A 16 -11.79 12.55 19.63
CA GLN A 16 -12.11 13.63 18.69
C GLN A 16 -11.13 13.67 17.51
N MET A 17 -9.84 13.44 17.77
CA MET A 17 -8.84 13.38 16.70
C MET A 17 -9.00 12.14 15.80
N LEU A 18 -9.48 11.00 16.32
CA LEU A 18 -9.83 9.84 15.52
C LEU A 18 -10.98 10.15 14.57
N GLU A 19 -12.04 10.80 15.06
CA GLU A 19 -13.16 11.26 14.24
C GLU A 19 -12.70 12.18 13.11
N PHE A 20 -11.97 13.24 13.45
CA PHE A 20 -11.42 14.18 12.47
C PHE A 20 -10.52 13.51 11.43
N THR A 21 -9.64 12.59 11.87
CA THR A 21 -8.73 11.88 10.96
C THR A 21 -9.51 10.96 10.04
N ASN A 22 -10.53 10.27 10.55
CA ASN A 22 -11.36 9.35 9.77
C ASN A 22 -12.16 10.08 8.68
N GLU A 23 -12.73 11.24 8.98
CA GLU A 23 -13.38 12.10 7.96
C GLU A 23 -12.40 12.50 6.87
N SER A 24 -11.20 12.96 7.25
CA SER A 24 -10.13 13.30 6.31
C SER A 24 -9.70 12.12 5.43
N VAL A 25 -9.81 10.88 5.93
CA VAL A 25 -9.53 9.69 5.13
C VAL A 25 -10.60 9.44 4.07
N ARG A 26 -11.88 9.65 4.39
CA ARG A 26 -12.96 9.54 3.38
C ARG A 26 -12.72 10.50 2.20
N GLU A 27 -12.28 11.72 2.46
CA GLU A 27 -11.90 12.66 1.39
C GLU A 27 -10.71 12.17 0.55
N ALA A 28 -9.73 11.51 1.19
CA ALA A 28 -8.57 10.93 0.49
C ALA A 28 -8.99 9.75 -0.39
N LEU A 29 -9.92 8.91 0.08
CA LEU A 29 -10.52 7.80 -0.64
C LEU A 29 -11.16 8.25 -1.96
N GLU A 30 -11.95 9.32 -1.92
CA GLU A 30 -12.58 9.90 -3.13
C GLU A 30 -11.54 10.30 -4.18
N LYS A 31 -10.39 10.80 -3.74
CA LYS A 31 -9.29 11.24 -4.62
C LYS A 31 -8.32 10.11 -5.02
N ARG A 32 -8.54 8.87 -4.55
CA ARG A 32 -7.64 7.71 -4.74
C ARG A 32 -6.16 8.00 -4.44
N HIS A 33 -5.87 8.93 -3.53
CA HIS A 33 -4.49 9.34 -3.24
C HIS A 33 -3.84 8.41 -2.19
N VAL A 34 -3.35 7.25 -2.66
CA VAL A 34 -2.80 6.16 -1.83
C VAL A 34 -1.78 6.61 -0.77
N PRO A 35 -0.75 7.43 -1.07
CA PRO A 35 0.23 7.83 -0.05
C PRO A 35 -0.35 8.68 1.09
N THR A 36 -1.49 9.33 0.87
CA THR A 36 -2.19 10.08 1.93
C THR A 36 -3.04 9.13 2.76
N MET A 37 -3.68 8.15 2.13
CA MET A 37 -4.42 7.11 2.86
C MET A 37 -3.49 6.33 3.78
N GLU A 38 -2.31 5.89 3.32
CA GLU A 38 -1.35 5.15 4.14
C GLU A 38 -0.87 5.94 5.36
N ARG A 39 -0.53 7.22 5.17
CA ARG A 39 -0.12 8.10 6.28
C ARG A 39 -1.24 8.30 7.30
N LYS A 40 -2.47 8.48 6.82
CA LYS A 40 -3.63 8.70 7.68
C LYS A 40 -4.06 7.41 8.38
N LEU A 41 -3.96 6.27 7.72
CA LEU A 41 -4.17 4.95 8.30
C LEU A 41 -3.22 4.71 9.47
N LYS A 42 -1.92 5.00 9.27
CA LYS A 42 -0.95 4.94 10.36
C LYS A 42 -1.32 5.87 11.52
N THR A 43 -1.76 7.08 11.21
CA THR A 43 -2.21 8.05 12.24
C THR A 43 -3.42 7.54 13.02
N LEU A 44 -4.36 6.84 12.37
CA LEU A 44 -5.50 6.22 13.05
C LEU A 44 -5.04 5.09 13.98
N GLN A 45 -4.16 4.20 13.50
CA GLN A 45 -3.59 3.12 14.30
C GLN A 45 -2.84 3.65 15.53
N ASP A 46 -1.90 4.57 15.33
CA ASP A 46 -1.11 5.16 16.42
C ASP A 46 -2.02 5.78 17.51
N LYS A 47 -3.14 6.40 17.11
CA LYS A 47 -4.11 6.99 18.05
C LYS A 47 -4.94 5.96 18.80
N ILE A 48 -5.31 4.86 18.15
CA ILE A 48 -6.04 3.75 18.79
C ILE A 48 -5.16 3.16 19.90
N ASP A 49 -3.90 2.85 19.58
CA ASP A 49 -2.93 2.31 20.53
C ASP A 49 -2.72 3.28 21.70
N GLU A 50 -2.57 4.58 21.43
CA GLU A 50 -2.44 5.61 22.47
C GLU A 50 -3.68 5.72 23.39
N ILE A 51 -4.89 5.44 22.89
CA ILE A 51 -6.09 5.44 23.73
C ILE A 51 -6.11 4.18 24.61
N GLN A 52 -5.78 3.01 24.06
CA GLN A 52 -5.70 1.76 24.83
C GLN A 52 -4.65 1.85 25.96
N ASP A 53 -3.51 2.49 25.69
CA ASP A 53 -2.49 2.78 26.70
C ASP A 53 -3.00 3.71 27.81
N LEU A 54 -3.75 4.76 27.44
CA LEU A 54 -4.35 5.67 28.42
C LEU A 54 -5.46 4.99 29.21
N GLU A 55 -6.24 4.14 28.57
CA GLU A 55 -7.29 3.36 29.21
C GLU A 55 -6.69 2.47 30.31
N THR A 56 -5.63 1.73 30.00
CA THR A 56 -4.91 0.88 30.96
C THR A 56 -4.42 1.71 32.16
N LYS A 57 -3.79 2.87 31.92
CA LYS A 57 -3.34 3.78 32.99
C LYS A 57 -4.48 4.32 33.84
N ILE A 58 -5.63 4.59 33.24
CA ILE A 58 -6.83 5.06 33.95
C ILE A 58 -7.41 3.92 34.79
N GLN A 59 -7.50 2.70 34.26
CA GLN A 59 -7.96 1.52 34.99
C GLN A 59 -7.08 1.27 36.22
N GLU A 60 -5.75 1.26 36.06
CA GLU A 60 -4.79 1.13 37.16
C GLU A 60 -5.05 2.20 38.25
N ALA A 61 -5.15 3.47 37.84
CA ALA A 61 -5.40 4.57 38.78
C ALA A 61 -6.76 4.49 39.50
N LYS A 62 -7.80 3.96 38.86
CA LYS A 62 -9.12 3.73 39.48
C LYS A 62 -9.07 2.57 40.47
N ILE A 63 -8.39 1.48 40.11
CA ILE A 63 -8.20 0.31 40.97
C ILE A 63 -7.40 0.71 42.23
N GLU A 64 -6.32 1.47 42.08
CA GLU A 64 -5.52 1.97 43.20
C GLU A 64 -6.32 2.83 44.18
N LYS A 65 -7.32 3.58 43.69
CA LYS A 65 -8.24 4.38 44.51
C LYS A 65 -9.35 3.57 45.16
N GLY A 66 -9.47 2.27 44.84
CA GLY A 66 -10.54 1.41 45.33
C GLY A 66 -11.91 1.71 44.70
N GLU A 67 -11.94 2.26 43.48
CA GLU A 67 -13.19 2.42 42.74
C GLU A 67 -13.82 1.05 42.42
N ASN A 68 -15.14 1.03 42.21
CA ASN A 68 -15.87 -0.20 41.94
C ASN A 68 -15.42 -0.81 40.59
N ILE A 69 -15.00 -2.07 40.61
CA ILE A 69 -14.53 -2.81 39.43
C ILE A 69 -15.61 -2.86 38.32
N GLN A 70 -16.88 -2.94 38.68
CA GLN A 70 -17.98 -2.96 37.71
C GLN A 70 -18.08 -1.63 36.95
N ASP A 71 -17.99 -0.50 37.66
CA ASP A 71 -18.00 0.83 37.04
C ASP A 71 -16.78 1.04 36.12
N ILE A 72 -15.63 0.48 36.51
CA ILE A 72 -14.42 0.50 35.68
C ILE A 72 -14.63 -0.29 34.39
N LYS A 73 -15.24 -1.48 34.47
CA LYS A 73 -15.55 -2.33 33.31
C LYS A 73 -16.57 -1.68 32.38
N GLU A 74 -17.63 -1.08 32.92
CA GLU A 74 -18.64 -0.39 32.12
C GLU A 74 -18.05 0.81 31.38
N TRP A 75 -17.18 1.57 32.05
CA TRP A 75 -16.45 2.66 31.41
C TRP A 75 -15.50 2.17 30.32
N SER A 76 -14.73 1.11 30.58
CA SER A 76 -13.80 0.49 29.62
C SER A 76 -14.53 -0.02 28.37
N SER A 77 -15.62 -0.76 28.56
CA SER A 77 -16.45 -1.26 27.45
C SER A 77 -17.02 -0.14 26.57
N LYS A 78 -17.32 1.03 27.17
CA LYS A 78 -17.73 2.21 26.40
C LYS A 78 -16.59 2.74 25.52
N ILE A 79 -15.37 2.81 26.04
CA ILE A 79 -14.19 3.23 25.27
C ILE A 79 -13.92 2.26 24.12
N GLU A 80 -13.92 0.96 24.40
CA GLU A 80 -13.77 -0.08 23.37
C GLU A 80 -14.84 0.04 22.29
N SER A 81 -16.10 0.25 22.68
CA SER A 81 -17.19 0.48 21.72
C SER A 81 -16.96 1.73 20.87
N ASP A 82 -16.51 2.84 21.46
CA ASP A 82 -16.22 4.09 20.75
C ASP A 82 -15.05 3.93 19.76
N ILE A 83 -14.08 3.06 20.08
CA ILE A 83 -12.90 2.79 19.24
C ILE A 83 -13.20 1.79 18.11
N SER A 84 -14.10 0.82 18.33
CA SER A 84 -14.40 -0.28 17.40
C SER A 84 -14.74 0.18 15.98
N LYS A 85 -15.46 1.30 15.83
CA LYS A 85 -15.79 1.89 14.52
C LYS A 85 -14.55 2.36 13.76
N TYR A 86 -13.52 2.83 14.45
CA TYR A 86 -12.27 3.27 13.84
C TYR A 86 -11.37 2.09 13.50
N GLU A 87 -11.35 1.05 14.33
CA GLU A 87 -10.67 -0.21 13.99
C GLU A 87 -11.25 -0.84 12.72
N ALA A 88 -12.58 -0.88 12.60
CA ALA A 88 -13.25 -1.33 11.39
C ALA A 88 -12.86 -0.49 10.17
N SER A 89 -12.78 0.84 10.32
CA SER A 89 -12.34 1.72 9.24
C SER A 89 -10.88 1.49 8.85
N VAL A 90 -9.97 1.27 9.81
CA VAL A 90 -8.57 0.92 9.53
C VAL A 90 -8.48 -0.39 8.74
N LEU A 91 -9.30 -1.39 9.07
CA LEU A 91 -9.35 -2.66 8.33
C LEU A 91 -9.84 -2.45 6.90
N GLU A 92 -10.92 -1.70 6.71
CA GLU A 92 -11.48 -1.37 5.40
C GLU A 92 -10.45 -0.64 4.53
N LEU A 93 -9.82 0.41 5.07
CA LEU A 93 -8.81 1.19 4.36
C LEU A 93 -7.60 0.37 3.94
N ASN A 94 -7.14 -0.52 4.82
CA ASN A 94 -6.06 -1.45 4.49
C ASN A 94 -6.44 -2.38 3.34
N SER A 95 -7.71 -2.78 3.22
CA SER A 95 -8.19 -3.56 2.07
C SER A 95 -8.17 -2.72 0.80
N VAL A 96 -8.75 -1.51 0.85
CA VAL A 96 -8.84 -0.61 -0.31
C VAL A 96 -7.46 -0.25 -0.85
N ILE A 97 -6.50 0.09 0.02
CA ILE A 97 -5.12 0.39 -0.38
C ILE A 97 -4.49 -0.81 -1.11
N ARG A 98 -4.65 -2.01 -0.55
CA ARG A 98 -4.13 -3.26 -1.17
C ARG A 98 -4.77 -3.52 -2.53
N ASP A 99 -6.07 -3.30 -2.66
CA ASP A 99 -6.79 -3.51 -3.92
C ASP A 99 -6.33 -2.51 -4.99
N ILE A 100 -6.18 -1.22 -4.65
CA ILE A 100 -5.66 -0.20 -5.57
C ILE A 100 -4.26 -0.59 -6.05
N GLN A 101 -3.35 -0.91 -5.12
CA GLN A 101 -1.98 -1.31 -5.45
C GLN A 101 -1.92 -2.58 -6.33
N LYS A 102 -2.84 -3.53 -6.12
CA LYS A 102 -2.94 -4.74 -6.95
C LYS A 102 -3.40 -4.40 -8.37
N THR A 103 -4.41 -3.54 -8.51
CA THR A 103 -4.91 -3.12 -9.84
C THR A 103 -3.88 -2.33 -10.64
N GLU A 104 -3.10 -1.48 -9.98
CA GLU A 104 -2.02 -0.72 -10.64
C GLU A 104 -0.92 -1.64 -11.18
N LYS A 105 -0.50 -2.65 -10.39
CA LYS A 105 0.52 -3.63 -10.81
C LYS A 105 0.10 -4.45 -12.02
N LEU A 106 -1.14 -4.94 -12.04
CA LEU A 106 -1.70 -5.71 -13.16
C LEU A 106 -1.80 -4.88 -14.45
N SER A 107 -2.14 -3.59 -14.33
CA SER A 107 -2.17 -2.66 -15.46
C SER A 107 -0.78 -2.43 -16.07
N THR A 108 0.26 -2.30 -15.23
CA THR A 108 1.65 -2.12 -15.70
C THR A 108 2.31 -3.37 -16.29
N GLU A 109 1.80 -4.57 -15.99
CA GLU A 109 2.32 -5.82 -16.54
C GLU A 109 1.67 -6.15 -17.90
N SER A 110 0.41 -5.74 -18.08
CA SER A 110 -0.34 -5.92 -19.34
C SER A 110 0.17 -5.07 -20.50
N THR A 111 1.07 -4.10 -20.24
CA THR A 111 1.69 -3.23 -21.27
C THR A 111 3.03 -3.74 -21.77
N LYS A 112 3.55 -4.88 -21.26
CA LYS A 112 4.84 -5.45 -21.67
C LYS A 112 4.75 -6.68 -22.57
N GLU A 113 3.55 -7.15 -22.90
CA GLU A 113 3.36 -8.38 -23.69
C GLU A 113 2.93 -8.16 -25.15
N ASP A 114 2.82 -6.91 -25.63
CA ASP A 114 2.39 -6.61 -27.01
C ASP A 114 3.48 -5.95 -27.87
N ASP A 115 4.75 -6.29 -27.61
CA ASP A 115 5.88 -6.06 -28.53
C ASP A 115 6.30 -7.38 -29.22
N ARG A 116 5.34 -8.28 -29.51
CA ARG A 116 5.56 -9.25 -30.60
C ARG A 116 5.33 -8.49 -31.90
N GLU A 117 6.33 -7.71 -32.30
CA GLU A 117 6.41 -7.14 -33.64
C GLU A 117 6.15 -8.27 -34.64
N GLU A 118 5.07 -8.18 -35.39
CA GLU A 118 4.90 -8.94 -36.63
C GLU A 118 6.22 -8.84 -37.41
N PRO A 119 6.74 -9.93 -38.00
CA PRO A 119 8.00 -9.90 -38.70
C PRO A 119 7.90 -8.84 -39.81
N LYS A 120 8.55 -7.69 -39.59
CA LYS A 120 8.67 -6.62 -40.59
C LYS A 120 9.18 -7.28 -41.85
N SER A 121 8.37 -7.26 -42.91
CA SER A 121 8.74 -7.82 -44.20
C SER A 121 10.06 -7.18 -44.62
N LEU A 122 11.07 -8.02 -44.81
CA LEU A 122 12.36 -7.59 -45.33
C LEU A 122 12.10 -6.91 -46.68
N ASP A 123 12.59 -5.67 -46.83
CA ASP A 123 12.43 -4.89 -48.05
C ASP A 123 12.90 -5.72 -49.27
N PRO A 124 12.01 -6.03 -50.24
CA PRO A 124 12.38 -6.79 -51.44
C PRO A 124 13.38 -6.04 -52.34
N GLY A 125 13.64 -4.75 -52.05
CA GLY A 125 14.71 -3.94 -52.64
C GLY A 125 16.09 -4.13 -52.01
N ALA A 126 16.22 -4.87 -50.90
CA ALA A 126 17.50 -5.23 -50.27
C ALA A 126 18.23 -6.31 -51.08
N LYS A 127 18.47 -6.04 -52.37
CA LYS A 127 19.26 -6.89 -53.25
C LYS A 127 20.74 -6.68 -52.90
N GLU A 128 21.28 -7.71 -52.24
CA GLU A 128 22.70 -7.97 -51.96
C GLU A 128 23.34 -7.22 -50.79
N PHE A 129 23.60 -7.99 -49.73
CA PHE A 129 24.56 -7.62 -48.69
C PHE A 129 25.98 -7.52 -49.27
N ARG A 130 26.52 -6.29 -49.31
CA ARG A 130 27.89 -5.98 -49.76
C ARG A 130 28.73 -5.43 -48.59
N PRO A 131 29.43 -6.30 -47.85
CA PRO A 131 30.22 -5.87 -46.69
C PRO A 131 31.41 -5.00 -47.12
N ARG A 132 31.59 -3.84 -46.47
CA ARG A 132 32.68 -2.89 -46.78
C ARG A 132 33.99 -3.14 -46.02
N ARG A 133 33.98 -3.97 -44.98
CA ARG A 133 35.15 -4.22 -44.11
C ARG A 133 35.62 -5.66 -44.25
N ALA A 134 36.94 -5.88 -44.28
CA ALA A 134 37.54 -7.21 -44.49
C ALA A 134 36.99 -8.29 -43.55
N ALA A 135 36.80 -7.97 -42.26
CA ALA A 135 36.20 -8.90 -41.29
C ALA A 135 34.75 -9.30 -41.66
N ALA A 136 33.98 -8.37 -42.23
CA ALA A 136 32.62 -8.63 -42.67
C ALA A 136 32.56 -9.42 -43.99
N VAL A 137 33.59 -9.32 -44.84
CA VAL A 137 33.76 -10.17 -46.03
C VAL A 137 33.99 -11.62 -45.60
N LEU A 138 34.90 -11.85 -44.66
CA LEU A 138 35.16 -13.18 -44.11
C LEU A 138 33.93 -13.78 -43.42
N ALA A 139 33.17 -12.96 -42.70
CA ALA A 139 31.92 -13.40 -42.08
C ALA A 139 30.88 -13.81 -43.14
N LYS A 140 30.74 -13.04 -44.23
CA LYS A 140 29.86 -13.38 -45.35
C LYS A 140 30.25 -14.71 -46.00
N GLU A 141 31.54 -14.95 -46.22
CA GLU A 141 32.03 -16.22 -46.79
C GLU A 141 31.77 -17.41 -45.87
N LYS A 142 32.00 -17.25 -44.56
CA LYS A 142 31.70 -18.31 -43.58
C LYS A 142 30.22 -18.68 -43.54
N ILE A 143 29.34 -17.68 -43.54
CA ILE A 143 27.88 -17.91 -43.55
C ILE A 143 27.47 -18.63 -44.85
N LYS A 144 28.05 -18.25 -46.00
CA LYS A 144 27.79 -18.92 -47.29
C LYS A 144 28.22 -20.40 -47.26
N LEU A 145 29.39 -20.68 -46.71
CA LEU A 145 29.90 -22.05 -46.55
C LEU A 145 29.05 -22.88 -45.58
N TRP A 146 28.49 -22.28 -44.53
CA TRP A 146 27.57 -22.99 -43.64
C TRP A 146 26.25 -23.30 -44.34
N ALA A 147 25.68 -22.34 -45.07
CA ALA A 147 24.44 -22.53 -45.80
C ALA A 147 24.56 -23.60 -46.91
N GLU A 148 25.73 -23.71 -47.56
CA GLU A 148 25.99 -24.74 -48.58
C GLU A 148 26.23 -26.15 -47.99
N ASN A 149 26.51 -26.26 -46.69
CA ASN A 149 26.77 -27.53 -46.00
C ASN A 149 25.60 -28.02 -45.14
N GLU A 150 24.51 -27.25 -45.04
CA GLU A 150 23.29 -27.61 -44.28
C GLU A 150 22.20 -28.27 -45.12
N ASP A 151 22.47 -28.65 -46.38
CA ASP A 151 21.60 -29.59 -47.13
C ASP A 151 21.94 -31.05 -46.78
N ILE A 152 21.45 -31.54 -45.63
CA ILE A 152 21.15 -32.96 -45.34
C ILE A 152 19.77 -33.06 -44.68
#